data_AF-A0A060BMC7-F1
#
_entry.id   AF-A0A060BMC7-F1
#
_cell.length_a   1.000
_cell.length_b   1.000
_cell.length_c   1.000
_cell.angle_alpha   90.00
_cell.angle_beta   90.00
_cell.angle_gamma   90.00
#
_symmetry.space_group_name_H-M   'P 1'
#
loop_
_entity.id
_entity.type
_entity.pdbx_description
1 polymer ?
#
loop_
_entity_poly.entity_id
_entity_poly.type
_entity_poly.pdbx_seq_one_letter_code
_entity_poly.pdbx_strand_id
1 'polypeptide(L)'
;YSRLVDALLEHGIQPSATLYHWDLPAALEDRGGWAHEDVPKWFAEYADLMFRALGDRVPMWATLNEPWVTMDNGYVSGVMPLDGKFGPRRLGFRRIWCGHTRRPSL
;
A
#
# COMPACT_ATOMS: atom_id res chain seq x y z
N TYR A 1 8.05 -8.82 10.66
CA TYR A 1 6.89 -8.14 11.27
C TYR A 1 6.33 -8.85 12.49
N SER A 2 5.97 -10.15 12.46
CA SER A 2 5.40 -10.85 13.65
C SER A 2 6.20 -10.61 14.95
N ARG A 3 7.51 -10.93 14.97
CA ARG A 3 8.36 -10.70 16.16
C ARG A 3 8.38 -9.25 16.65
N LEU A 4 8.23 -8.28 15.75
CA LEU A 4 8.18 -6.86 16.12
C LEU A 4 6.84 -6.53 16.77
N VAL A 5 5.74 -7.03 16.23
CA VAL A 5 4.40 -6.89 16.82
C VAL A 5 4.37 -7.51 18.21
N ASP A 6 4.95 -8.71 18.37
CA ASP A 6 5.07 -9.39 19.67
C ASP A 6 5.84 -8.52 20.68
N ALA A 7 7.01 -8.00 20.29
CA ALA A 7 7.81 -7.13 21.16
C ALA A 7 7.07 -5.82 21.53
N LEU A 8 6.34 -5.20 20.60
CA LEU A 8 5.54 -4.01 20.90
C LEU A 8 4.49 -4.30 21.97
N LEU A 9 3.78 -5.42 21.84
CA LEU A 9 2.76 -5.85 22.78
C LEU A 9 3.35 -6.22 24.14
N GLU A 10 4.50 -6.90 24.18
CA GLU A 10 5.25 -7.19 25.41
C GLU A 10 5.61 -5.90 26.18
N HIS A 11 5.85 -4.80 25.47
CA HIS A 11 6.11 -3.48 26.04
C HIS A 11 4.85 -2.62 26.24
N GLY A 12 3.64 -3.17 26.04
CA GLY A 12 2.37 -2.45 26.20
C GLY A 12 2.11 -1.39 25.15
N ILE A 13 2.80 -1.43 24.01
CA ILE A 13 2.64 -0.49 22.89
C ILE A 13 1.65 -1.10 21.90
N GLN A 14 0.54 -0.39 21.65
CA GLN A 14 -0.48 -0.85 20.72
C GLN A 14 -0.02 -0.63 19.26
N PRO A 15 0.11 -1.69 18.44
CA PRO A 15 0.58 -1.56 17.07
C PRO A 15 -0.45 -0.85 16.17
N SER A 16 0.05 0.00 15.27
CA SER A 16 -0.70 0.57 14.16
C SER A 16 0.10 0.33 12.88
N ALA A 17 -0.46 -0.40 11.92
CA ALA A 17 0.28 -0.81 10.73
C ALA A 17 -0.23 -0.08 9.48
N THR A 18 0.71 0.39 8.66
CA THR A 18 0.43 0.92 7.32
C THR A 18 0.86 -0.12 6.29
N LEU A 19 -0.06 -0.56 5.42
CA LEU A 19 0.21 -1.60 4.43
C LEU A 19 1.13 -1.12 3.30
N TYR A 20 1.01 0.14 2.89
CA TYR A 20 1.83 0.73 1.83
C TYR A 20 2.32 2.11 2.24
N HIS A 21 3.64 2.30 2.17
CA HIS A 21 4.30 3.53 2.57
C HIS A 21 5.32 3.98 1.52
N TRP A 22 4.84 4.10 0.28
CA TRP A 22 5.56 4.60 -0.91
C TRP A 22 6.64 3.66 -1.45
N ASP A 23 6.57 2.39 -1.08
CA ASP A 23 7.55 1.34 -1.34
C ASP A 23 7.02 0.30 -2.33
N LEU A 24 6.49 0.74 -3.47
CA LEU A 24 5.99 -0.20 -4.47
C LEU A 24 7.16 -1.04 -5.01
N PRO A 25 7.04 -2.38 -5.03
CA PRO A 25 8.09 -3.24 -5.59
C PRO A 25 8.40 -2.84 -7.04
N ALA A 26 9.68 -2.66 -7.37
CA ALA A 26 10.13 -2.26 -8.71
C ALA A 26 9.57 -3.17 -9.83
N ALA A 27 9.43 -4.47 -9.57
CA ALA A 27 8.84 -5.43 -10.51
C ALA A 27 7.34 -5.19 -10.80
N LEU A 28 6.63 -4.47 -9.93
CA LEU A 28 5.26 -4.00 -10.19
C LEU A 28 5.28 -2.63 -10.88
N GLU A 29 6.23 -1.76 -10.55
CA GLU A 29 6.42 -0.49 -11.24
C GLU A 29 6.74 -0.70 -12.73
N ASP A 30 7.63 -1.65 -13.07
CA ASP A 30 7.93 -2.03 -14.45
C ASP A 30 6.71 -2.59 -15.21
N ARG A 31 5.71 -3.10 -14.50
CA ARG A 31 4.42 -3.56 -15.06
C ARG A 31 3.39 -2.44 -15.17
N GLY A 32 3.76 -1.18 -14.90
CA GLY A 32 2.88 -0.02 -14.98
C GLY A 32 2.40 0.52 -13.63
N GLY A 33 2.93 -0.02 -12.53
CA GLY A 33 2.72 0.50 -11.18
C GLY A 33 1.25 0.65 -10.82
N TRP A 34 0.93 1.69 -10.04
CA TRP A 34 -0.44 1.98 -9.61
C TRP A 34 -1.43 2.29 -10.75
N ALA A 35 -0.94 2.53 -11.97
CA ALA A 35 -1.79 2.69 -13.13
C ALA A 35 -2.23 1.36 -13.74
N HIS A 36 -1.59 0.22 -13.41
CA HIS A 36 -1.94 -1.10 -13.93
C HIS A 36 -3.34 -1.54 -13.47
N GLU A 37 -4.03 -2.34 -14.28
CA GLU A 37 -5.43 -2.71 -14.01
C GLU A 37 -5.60 -3.75 -12.92
N ASP A 38 -4.61 -4.61 -12.76
CA ASP A 38 -4.59 -5.64 -11.73
C ASP A 38 -4.04 -5.16 -10.39
N VAL A 39 -3.48 -3.95 -10.29
CA VAL A 39 -2.95 -3.45 -9.01
C VAL A 39 -3.97 -3.49 -7.86
N PRO A 40 -5.24 -3.10 -8.05
CA PRO A 40 -6.24 -3.24 -6.99
C PRO A 40 -6.41 -4.68 -6.50
N LYS A 41 -6.24 -5.67 -7.39
CA LYS A 41 -6.31 -7.09 -7.04
C LYS A 41 -5.05 -7.52 -6.29
N TRP A 42 -3.86 -7.22 -6.81
CA TRP A 42 -2.60 -7.55 -6.15
C TRP A 42 -2.49 -6.93 -4.76
N PHE A 43 -2.92 -5.67 -4.64
CA PHE A 43 -2.94 -4.98 -3.35
C PHE A 43 -3.92 -5.63 -2.37
N ALA A 44 -5.10 -6.04 -2.83
CA ALA A 44 -6.07 -6.75 -1.99
C ALA A 44 -5.55 -8.12 -1.52
N GLU A 45 -4.87 -8.87 -2.39
CA GLU A 45 -4.23 -10.16 -2.04
C GLU A 45 -3.12 -9.97 -1.01
N TYR A 46 -2.29 -8.92 -1.18
CA TYR A 46 -1.28 -8.55 -0.19
C TYR A 46 -1.90 -8.13 1.16
N ALA A 47 -2.94 -7.30 1.14
CA ALA A 47 -3.64 -6.90 2.34
C ALA A 47 -4.22 -8.12 3.08
N ASP A 48 -4.90 -9.02 2.37
CA ASP A 48 -5.48 -10.25 2.93
C ASP A 48 -4.41 -11.13 3.61
N LEU A 49 -3.24 -11.30 2.97
CA LEU A 49 -2.12 -12.00 3.57
C LEU A 49 -1.65 -11.35 4.88
N MET A 50 -1.55 -10.03 4.94
CA MET A 50 -1.14 -9.30 6.14
C MET A 50 -2.18 -9.38 7.26
N PHE A 51 -3.47 -9.26 6.94
CA PHE A 51 -4.56 -9.42 7.90
C PHE A 51 -4.60 -10.84 8.48
N ARG A 52 -4.40 -11.88 7.67
CA ARG A 52 -4.32 -13.26 8.17
C ARG A 52 -3.11 -13.50 9.08
N ALA A 53 -1.99 -12.83 8.79
CA ALA A 53 -0.75 -13.04 9.54
C ALA A 53 -0.68 -12.26 10.86
N LEU A 54 -1.28 -11.07 10.93
CA LEU A 54 -1.08 -10.11 12.02
C LEU A 54 -2.39 -9.50 12.56
N GLY A 55 -3.54 -9.75 11.92
CA GLY A 55 -4.83 -9.13 12.26
C GLY A 55 -5.36 -9.54 13.63
N ASP A 56 -4.86 -10.62 14.21
CA ASP A 56 -5.13 -11.04 15.58
C ASP A 56 -4.53 -10.09 16.63
N ARG A 57 -3.44 -9.39 16.28
CA ARG A 57 -2.62 -8.58 17.20
C ARG A 57 -2.55 -7.10 16.83
N VAL A 58 -2.82 -6.74 15.58
CA VAL A 58 -2.79 -5.37 15.09
C VAL A 58 -4.23 -4.85 14.97
N PRO A 59 -4.66 -3.95 15.87
CA PRO A 59 -6.04 -3.44 15.89
C PRO A 59 -6.28 -2.28 14.93
N MET A 60 -5.22 -1.56 14.52
CA MET A 60 -5.32 -0.37 13.68
C MET A 60 -4.53 -0.54 12.39
N TRP A 61 -5.20 -0.23 11.27
CA TRP A 61 -4.65 -0.40 9.93
C TRP A 61 -4.88 0.84 9.08
N ALA A 62 -3.81 1.30 8.43
CA ALA A 62 -3.87 2.19 7.29
C ALA A 62 -3.51 1.41 6.03
N THR A 63 -4.30 1.54 4.97
CA THR A 63 -4.00 0.85 3.70
C THR A 63 -2.92 1.58 2.92
N LEU A 64 -3.02 2.91 2.82
CA LEU A 64 -2.10 3.75 2.05
C LEU A 64 -1.70 4.94 2.91
N ASN A 65 -0.41 5.19 3.06
CA ASN A 65 0.07 6.45 3.59
C ASN A 65 -0.04 7.55 2.53
N GLU A 66 -0.71 8.65 2.88
CA GLU A 66 -0.78 9.88 2.07
C GLU A 66 -0.98 9.60 0.56
N PRO A 67 -2.11 9.00 0.16
CA PRO A 67 -2.34 8.59 -1.22
C PRO A 67 -2.27 9.76 -2.21
N TRP A 68 -2.52 10.99 -1.75
CA TRP A 68 -2.33 12.20 -2.55
C TRP A 68 -0.86 12.42 -2.93
N VAL A 69 0.08 12.22 -2.02
CA VAL A 69 1.52 12.38 -2.28
C VAL A 69 2.03 11.29 -3.21
N THR A 70 1.59 10.04 -3.03
CA THR A 70 1.93 8.95 -3.96
C THR A 70 1.47 9.25 -5.39
N MET A 71 0.29 9.85 -5.53
CA MET A 71 -0.28 10.19 -6.83
C MET A 71 0.35 11.42 -7.45
N ASP A 72 0.40 12.52 -6.69
CA ASP A 72 0.89 13.80 -7.17
C ASP A 72 2.40 13.73 -7.38
N ASN A 73 3.17 13.49 -6.31
CA ASN A 73 4.63 13.46 -6.36
C ASN A 73 5.19 12.26 -7.15
N GLY A 74 4.43 11.17 -7.30
CA GLY A 74 4.83 10.01 -8.09
C GLY A 74 4.45 10.07 -9.57
N TYR A 75 3.16 10.29 -9.88
CA TYR A 75 2.64 10.10 -11.25
C TYR A 75 2.23 11.40 -11.96
N VAL A 76 2.17 12.53 -11.26
CA VAL A 76 1.74 13.83 -11.83
C VAL A 76 2.88 14.83 -11.89
N SER A 77 3.60 15.08 -10.80
CA SER A 77 4.68 16.06 -10.68
C SER A 77 6.09 15.45 -10.78
N GLY A 78 6.24 14.12 -10.63
CA GLY A 78 7.50 13.39 -10.86
C GLY A 78 8.64 13.74 -9.90
N VAL A 79 8.30 14.17 -8.67
CA VAL A 79 9.23 14.63 -7.64
C VAL A 79 9.83 13.46 -6.82
N MET A 80 9.14 12.32 -6.76
CA MET A 80 9.64 11.09 -6.14
C MET A 80 10.29 10.15 -7.16
N PRO A 81 11.27 9.32 -6.77
CA PRO A 81 11.93 8.37 -7.65
C PRO A 81 11.03 7.14 -7.89
N LEU A 82 9.88 7.37 -8.51
CA LEU A 82 9.36 6.38 -9.45
C LEU A 82 10.16 6.65 -10.71
N ASP A 83 11.21 5.85 -10.96
CA ASP A 83 12.10 5.96 -12.11
C ASP A 83 11.34 6.56 -13.29
N GLY A 84 11.72 7.77 -13.75
CA GLY A 84 10.95 8.70 -14.62
C GLY A 84 10.54 8.18 -16.00
N LYS A 85 10.02 6.95 -16.07
CA LYS A 85 9.58 6.18 -17.23
C LYS A 85 8.18 6.58 -17.65
N PHE A 86 7.45 7.33 -16.83
CA PHE A 86 6.04 7.57 -17.03
C PHE A 86 5.67 9.05 -16.95
N GLY A 87 5.45 9.67 -18.12
CA GLY A 87 4.82 10.99 -18.25
C GLY A 87 3.38 11.04 -17.67
N PRO A 88 2.73 12.23 -17.64
CA PRO A 88 1.60 12.54 -16.77
C PRO A 88 0.42 11.59 -17.01
N ARG A 89 0.24 10.61 -16.11
CA ARG A 89 -0.87 9.65 -16.14
C ARG A 89 -1.98 10.12 -15.21
N ARG A 90 -3.01 10.77 -15.77
CA ARG A 90 -4.23 11.20 -15.06
C ARG A 90 -5.07 10.06 -14.45
N LEU A 91 -4.69 8.78 -14.62
CA LEU A 91 -5.55 7.63 -14.35
C LEU A 91 -5.34 6.89 -13.02
N GLY A 92 -4.29 7.17 -12.25
CA GLY A 92 -4.02 6.40 -11.01
C GLY A 92 -5.03 6.65 -9.89
N PHE A 93 -5.70 7.82 -9.88
CA PHE A 93 -6.61 8.24 -8.80
C PHE A 93 -7.76 7.26 -8.54
N ARG A 94 -8.40 6.75 -9.60
CA ARG A 94 -9.52 5.81 -9.48
C ARG A 94 -9.07 4.44 -8.97
N ARG A 95 -7.86 4.00 -9.31
CA ARG A 95 -7.38 2.63 -9.04
C ARG A 95 -6.81 2.47 -7.64
N ILE A 96 -6.08 3.48 -7.14
CA ILE A 96 -5.68 3.53 -5.72
C ILE A 96 -6.92 3.47 -4.81
N TRP A 97 -7.97 4.24 -5.13
CA TRP A 97 -9.22 4.23 -4.37
C TRP A 97 -9.97 2.89 -4.43
N CYS A 98 -9.93 2.19 -5.56
CA CYS A 98 -10.48 0.84 -5.67
C CYS A 98 -9.71 -0.20 -4.85
N GLY A 99 -8.39 -0.05 -4.70
CA GLY A 99 -7.57 -0.91 -3.83
C GLY A 99 -7.88 -0.70 -2.35
N HIS A 100 -8.10 0.56 -1.94
CA HIS A 100 -8.45 0.93 -0.56
C HIS A 100 -9.80 0.37 -0.08
N THR A 101 -10.81 0.31 -0.97
CA THR A 101 -12.19 -0.04 -0.58
C THR A 101 -12.50 -1.54 -0.62
N ARG A 102 -11.60 -2.38 -1.13
CA ARG A 102 -11.77 -3.84 -1.12
C ARG A 102 -11.43 -4.37 0.28
N ARG A 103 -12.46 -4.73 1.04
CA ARG A 103 -12.28 -5.43 2.32
C ARG A 103 -11.61 -6.80 2.07
N PRO A 104 -10.66 -7.20 2.93
CA PRO A 104 -10.22 -8.60 3.02
C PRO A 104 -11.44 -9.49 3.25
N SER A 105 -11.46 -10.65 2.62
CA SER A 105 -12.52 -11.64 2.87
C SER A 105 -12.22 -12.30 4.21
N LEU A 106 -13.05 -11.98 5.21
CA LEU A 106 -13.11 -12.70 6.49
C LEU A 106 -13.59 -14.13 6.25
#